data_AF-A0A532UZ24-F1
#
_entry.id   AF-A0A532UZ24-F1
#
_cell.length_a   1.000
_cell.length_b   1.000
_cell.length_c   1.000
_cell.angle_alpha   90.00
_cell.angle_beta   90.00
_cell.angle_gamma   90.00
#
_symmetry.space_group_name_H-M   'P 1'
#
loop_
_entity.id
_entity.type
_entity.pdbx_description
1 polymer ?
#
loop_
_entity_poly.entity_id
_entity_poly.type
_entity_poly.pdbx_seq_one_letter_code
_entity_poly.pdbx_strand_id
1 'polypeptide(L)'
;MKKVLLSAMLLLMLAGVLSAAPVLFEAYQEGWISIPMDKEDTLSVVEVSFSVDSACHVMLTAGGQAKIASLWLEMDENRLPPQTNVQTDGFGGPVSFTMVYSYLLDPGEHAVSLRLAHHYIAHNYTATCRDAYLQALIFLPDTSTNAVAEPPMSDNEPRGNTPSLISSGPYVNVAGATELVDASGRVIEGAISDDRVYISNLPTGTYFARNGEHTVVKIVKVE
;
A
#
# COMPACT_ATOMS: atom_id res chain seq x y z
N MET A 1 -3.88 -26.53 24.87
CA MET A 1 -3.40 -25.27 24.23
C MET A 1 -3.30 -25.37 22.70
N LYS A 2 -2.66 -26.39 22.10
CA LYS A 2 -2.56 -26.52 20.62
C LYS A 2 -3.90 -26.59 19.86
N LYS A 3 -4.95 -27.19 20.45
CA LYS A 3 -6.28 -27.29 19.81
C LYS A 3 -7.04 -25.96 19.77
N VAL A 4 -6.84 -25.09 20.76
CA VAL A 4 -7.48 -23.76 20.83
C VAL A 4 -6.84 -22.81 19.80
N LEU A 5 -5.53 -22.91 19.60
CA LEU A 5 -4.81 -22.13 18.59
C LEU A 5 -5.22 -22.53 17.17
N LEU A 6 -5.38 -23.83 16.91
CA LEU A 6 -5.83 -24.33 15.62
C LEU A 6 -7.28 -23.92 15.32
N SER A 7 -8.16 -23.97 16.33
CA SER A 7 -9.55 -23.52 16.19
C SER A 7 -9.66 -22.01 16.00
N ALA A 8 -8.81 -21.21 16.63
CA ALA A 8 -8.76 -19.76 16.43
C ALA A 8 -8.24 -19.37 15.04
N MET A 9 -7.19 -20.03 14.53
CA MET A 9 -6.73 -19.86 13.15
C MET A 9 -7.79 -20.28 12.12
N LEU A 10 -8.51 -21.39 12.39
CA LEU A 10 -9.58 -21.85 11.51
C LEU A 10 -10.77 -20.89 11.53
N LEU A 11 -11.09 -20.27 12.69
CA LEU A 11 -12.13 -19.25 12.80
C LEU A 11 -11.76 -17.94 12.09
N LEU A 12 -10.49 -17.52 12.16
CA LEU A 12 -9.95 -16.37 11.41
C LEU A 12 -9.96 -16.62 9.89
N MET A 13 -9.69 -17.85 9.46
CA MET A 13 -9.79 -18.25 8.05
C MET A 13 -11.24 -18.36 7.57
N LEU A 14 -12.18 -18.81 8.43
CA LEU A 14 -13.60 -18.92 8.07
C LEU A 14 -14.37 -17.58 8.15
N ALA A 15 -13.89 -16.60 8.91
CA ALA A 15 -14.45 -15.24 8.88
C ALA A 15 -14.09 -14.48 7.59
N GLY A 16 -13.13 -14.96 6.81
CA GLY A 16 -12.72 -14.40 5.52
C GLY A 16 -13.64 -14.74 4.34
N VAL A 17 -14.73 -15.49 4.55
CA VAL A 17 -15.64 -15.95 3.46
C VAL A 17 -16.76 -14.92 3.17
N LEU A 18 -16.68 -13.73 3.75
CA LEU A 18 -17.56 -12.59 3.47
C LEU A 18 -16.72 -11.34 3.15
N SER A 19 -15.56 -11.52 2.52
CA SER A 19 -14.70 -10.42 2.05
C SER A 19 -15.12 -10.04 0.63
N ALA A 20 -15.31 -8.76 0.38
CA ALA A 20 -15.20 -8.24 -0.97
C ALA A 20 -13.79 -8.59 -1.49
N ALA A 21 -13.72 -8.80 -2.80
CA ALA A 21 -12.52 -8.84 -3.61
C ALA A 21 -11.30 -8.15 -2.97
N PRO A 22 -10.22 -8.87 -2.58
CA PRO A 22 -9.06 -8.23 -1.99
C PRO A 22 -8.40 -7.27 -2.99
N VAL A 23 -7.79 -6.22 -2.46
CA VAL A 23 -7.14 -5.17 -3.26
C VAL A 23 -5.67 -5.14 -2.91
N LEU A 24 -4.82 -5.28 -3.91
CA LEU A 24 -3.37 -5.17 -3.75
C LEU A 24 -2.90 -3.83 -4.29
N PHE A 25 -2.24 -3.06 -3.42
CA PHE A 25 -1.46 -1.89 -3.77
C PHE A 25 0.01 -2.23 -3.73
N GLU A 26 0.76 -1.69 -4.69
CA GLU A 26 2.20 -1.89 -4.72
C GLU A 26 2.89 -0.62 -5.22
N ALA A 27 3.80 -0.11 -4.38
CA ALA A 27 4.74 0.95 -4.72
C ALA A 27 6.16 0.39 -4.82
N TYR A 28 6.92 0.98 -5.73
CA TYR A 28 8.28 0.56 -6.03
C TYR A 28 9.22 1.76 -6.05
N GLN A 29 10.44 1.52 -5.59
CA GLN A 29 11.54 2.45 -5.71
C GLN A 29 12.72 1.73 -6.36
N GLU A 30 12.95 2.06 -7.64
CA GLU A 30 14.07 1.53 -8.40
C GLU A 30 15.38 2.24 -8.05
N GLY A 31 16.49 1.52 -8.18
CA GLY A 31 17.83 2.09 -7.99
C GLY A 31 18.23 2.24 -6.53
N TRP A 32 19.31 2.99 -6.28
CA TRP A 32 19.94 3.10 -4.96
C TRP A 32 19.43 4.29 -4.17
N ILE A 33 18.99 4.02 -2.94
CA ILE A 33 18.83 5.01 -1.86
C ILE A 33 19.98 4.83 -0.87
N SER A 34 20.56 5.94 -0.45
CA SER A 34 21.73 5.96 0.43
C SER A 34 21.56 6.99 1.53
N ILE A 35 21.97 6.65 2.75
CA ILE A 35 22.18 7.61 3.84
C ILE A 35 23.70 7.77 3.99
N PRO A 36 24.26 8.92 3.61
CA PRO A 36 25.68 9.21 3.80
C PRO A 36 26.09 9.12 5.28
N MET A 37 27.37 8.83 5.51
CA MET A 37 27.94 8.66 6.86
C MET A 37 27.85 9.91 7.74
N ASP A 38 27.82 11.10 7.14
CA ASP A 38 27.83 12.40 7.81
C ASP A 38 26.42 12.92 8.12
N LYS A 39 25.38 12.12 7.87
CA LYS A 39 23.98 12.48 8.12
C LYS A 39 23.35 11.49 9.10
N GLU A 40 22.97 12.00 10.27
CA GLU A 40 21.98 11.31 11.10
C GLU A 40 20.61 11.62 10.53
N ASP A 41 20.05 10.70 9.76
CA ASP A 41 18.64 10.78 9.40
C ASP A 41 18.07 9.38 9.18
N THR A 42 16.76 9.28 9.40
CA THR A 42 15.93 8.18 8.91
C THR A 42 15.31 8.63 7.59
N LEU A 43 15.32 7.78 6.56
CA LEU A 43 14.70 8.06 5.28
C LEU A 43 13.47 7.18 5.02
N SER A 44 12.42 7.77 4.44
CA SER A 44 11.37 7.02 3.76
C SER A 44 11.92 6.49 2.43
N VAL A 45 11.94 5.16 2.26
CA VAL A 45 12.44 4.51 1.05
C VAL A 45 11.32 4.39 0.02
N VAL A 46 10.16 3.92 0.46
CA VAL A 46 8.94 3.75 -0.32
C VAL A 46 7.75 3.89 0.62
N GLU A 47 6.67 4.47 0.11
CA GLU A 47 5.44 4.73 0.87
C GLU A 47 4.22 4.35 0.03
N VAL A 48 3.20 3.81 0.70
CA VAL A 48 1.87 3.58 0.14
C VAL A 48 0.87 4.22 1.09
N SER A 49 -0.01 5.05 0.54
CA SER A 49 -1.08 5.71 1.29
C SER A 49 -2.43 5.38 0.69
N PHE A 50 -3.37 4.94 1.51
CA PHE A 50 -4.68 4.45 1.09
C PHE A 50 -5.75 4.74 2.14
N SER A 51 -7.02 4.60 1.78
CA SER A 51 -8.13 4.68 2.72
C SER A 51 -8.96 3.41 2.74
N VAL A 52 -9.60 3.15 3.88
CA VAL A 52 -10.57 2.09 4.06
C VAL A 52 -11.80 2.61 4.79
N ASP A 53 -12.99 2.28 4.29
CA ASP A 53 -14.26 2.79 4.83
C ASP A 53 -14.74 2.02 6.07
N SER A 54 -14.15 0.86 6.32
CA SER A 54 -14.53 -0.04 7.40
C SER A 54 -13.31 -0.81 7.91
N ALA A 55 -13.40 -1.28 9.15
CA ALA A 55 -12.31 -2.04 9.75
C ALA A 55 -12.03 -3.30 8.92
N CYS A 56 -10.77 -3.55 8.61
CA CYS A 56 -10.38 -4.57 7.64
C CYS A 56 -9.03 -5.20 8.00
N HIS A 57 -8.77 -6.39 7.46
CA HIS A 57 -7.45 -6.98 7.58
C HIS A 57 -6.54 -6.48 6.45
N VAL A 58 -5.28 -6.19 6.79
CA VAL A 58 -4.24 -5.87 5.82
C VAL A 58 -3.06 -6.81 5.99
N MET A 59 -2.45 -7.20 4.87
CA MET A 59 -1.11 -7.77 4.82
C MET A 59 -0.16 -6.79 4.17
N LEU A 60 0.88 -6.39 4.90
CA LEU A 60 1.92 -5.48 4.41
C LEU A 60 3.18 -6.29 4.12
N THR A 61 3.70 -6.20 2.90
CA THR A 61 4.95 -6.85 2.52
C THR A 61 5.92 -5.81 1.99
N ALA A 62 7.11 -5.74 2.56
CA ALA A 62 8.19 -4.91 2.03
C ALA A 62 9.43 -5.74 1.76
N GLY A 63 10.20 -5.35 0.75
CA GLY A 63 11.44 -6.03 0.45
C GLY A 63 12.34 -5.21 -0.45
N GLY A 64 13.48 -5.80 -0.79
CA GLY A 64 14.51 -5.18 -1.62
C GLY A 64 15.88 -5.75 -1.28
N GLN A 65 16.92 -5.00 -1.62
CA GLN A 65 18.30 -5.30 -1.26
C GLN A 65 18.85 -4.20 -0.35
N ALA A 66 19.55 -4.55 0.72
CA ALA A 66 20.10 -3.57 1.63
C ALA A 66 21.51 -3.90 2.09
N LYS A 67 22.22 -2.86 2.55
CA LYS A 67 23.58 -2.96 3.07
C LYS A 67 23.74 -2.04 4.27
N ILE A 68 24.25 -2.60 5.38
CA ILE A 68 24.61 -1.85 6.60
C ILE A 68 23.45 -0.95 7.07
N ALA A 69 22.26 -1.53 7.13
CA ALA A 69 21.01 -0.81 7.25
C ALA A 69 20.16 -1.35 8.39
N SER A 70 19.45 -0.44 9.04
CA SER A 70 18.30 -0.73 9.88
C SER A 70 17.03 -0.44 9.08
N LEU A 71 16.12 -1.41 8.99
CA LEU A 71 14.89 -1.35 8.20
C LEU A 71 13.68 -1.65 9.07
N TRP A 72 12.61 -0.87 8.93
CA TRP A 72 11.33 -1.14 9.59
C TRP A 72 10.17 -0.58 8.78
N LEU A 73 8.95 -1.06 9.07
CA LEU A 73 7.75 -0.39 8.59
C LEU A 73 7.28 0.63 9.62
N GLU A 74 6.81 1.76 9.13
CA GLU A 74 6.11 2.77 9.90
C GLU A 74 4.71 2.93 9.31
N MET A 75 3.69 2.90 10.17
CA MET A 75 2.30 3.07 9.78
C MET A 75 1.70 4.17 10.63
N ASP A 76 1.17 5.21 10.00
CA ASP A 76 0.56 6.37 10.66
C ASP A 76 1.48 6.96 11.73
N GLU A 77 2.74 7.20 11.34
CA GLU A 77 3.83 7.70 12.20
C GLU A 77 4.24 6.76 13.35
N ASN A 78 3.63 5.57 13.44
CA ASN A 78 3.94 4.57 14.44
C ASN A 78 4.83 3.48 13.85
N ARG A 79 5.99 3.31 14.46
CA ARG A 79 6.92 2.24 14.08
C ARG A 79 6.33 0.86 14.39
N LEU A 80 6.29 0.00 13.39
CA LEU A 80 5.81 -1.38 13.47
C LEU A 80 6.97 -2.34 13.81
N PRO A 81 6.91 -3.08 14.93
CA PRO A 81 7.89 -4.11 15.25
C PRO A 81 7.59 -5.43 14.51
N PRO A 82 8.60 -6.17 14.01
CA PRO A 82 10.02 -6.03 14.34
C PRO A 82 10.86 -5.20 13.34
N GLN A 83 11.94 -4.58 13.83
CA GLN A 83 12.98 -3.99 12.97
C GLN A 83 13.93 -5.09 12.45
N THR A 84 14.31 -4.98 11.18
CA THR A 84 15.32 -5.82 10.54
C THR A 84 16.66 -5.09 10.50
N ASN A 85 17.72 -5.74 10.97
CA ASN A 85 19.07 -5.22 10.90
C ASN A 85 19.87 -6.01 9.88
N VAL A 86 20.38 -5.31 8.86
CA VAL A 86 21.20 -5.86 7.80
C VAL A 86 22.65 -5.44 8.05
N GLN A 87 23.48 -6.38 8.49
CA GLN A 87 24.90 -6.17 8.67
C GLN A 87 25.67 -6.91 7.58
N THR A 88 26.44 -6.16 6.80
CA THR A 88 27.47 -6.72 5.93
C THR A 88 28.81 -6.16 6.38
N ASP A 89 29.88 -6.92 6.23
CA ASP A 89 31.23 -6.61 6.71
C ASP A 89 31.94 -5.47 5.93
N GLY A 90 31.19 -4.56 5.30
CA GLY A 90 31.72 -3.47 4.49
C GLY A 90 32.18 -3.90 3.09
N PHE A 91 32.76 -5.10 2.96
CA PHE A 91 33.22 -5.69 1.69
C PHE A 91 32.15 -6.57 1.01
N GLY A 92 31.18 -7.08 1.77
CA GLY A 92 30.04 -7.81 1.25
C GLY A 92 29.15 -6.95 0.34
N GLY A 93 28.55 -7.62 -0.65
CA GLY A 93 27.47 -7.05 -1.47
C GLY A 93 26.20 -6.79 -0.65
N PRO A 94 25.19 -6.13 -1.25
CA PRO A 94 23.89 -5.99 -0.60
C PRO A 94 23.24 -7.37 -0.42
N VAL A 95 22.40 -7.50 0.60
CA VAL A 95 21.64 -8.73 0.86
C VAL A 95 20.15 -8.46 0.69
N SER A 96 19.43 -9.44 0.16
CA SER A 96 17.98 -9.35 0.01
C SER A 96 17.30 -9.41 1.38
N PHE A 97 16.24 -8.62 1.55
CA PHE A 97 15.39 -8.67 2.73
C PHE A 97 13.92 -8.76 2.30
N THR A 98 13.10 -9.32 3.20
CA THR A 98 11.64 -9.33 3.07
C THR A 98 11.05 -9.26 4.46
N MET A 99 10.06 -8.39 4.62
CA MET A 99 9.33 -8.15 5.87
C MET A 99 7.85 -8.31 5.57
N VAL A 100 7.16 -9.13 6.37
CA VAL A 100 5.74 -9.41 6.19
C VAL A 100 5.01 -9.16 7.51
N TYR A 101 3.93 -8.42 7.43
CA TYR A 101 3.09 -8.06 8.56
C TYR A 101 1.62 -8.32 8.27
N SER A 102 0.86 -8.57 9.32
CA SER A 102 -0.60 -8.61 9.26
C SER A 102 -1.17 -7.81 10.42
N TYR A 103 -2.11 -6.92 10.10
CA TYR A 103 -2.77 -6.04 11.07
C TYR A 103 -4.27 -5.99 10.82
N LEU A 104 -5.01 -5.61 11.86
CA LEU A 104 -6.37 -5.09 11.72
C LEU A 104 -6.25 -3.56 11.62
N LEU A 105 -6.81 -2.99 10.57
CA LEU A 105 -6.92 -1.55 10.39
C LEU A 105 -8.31 -1.08 10.80
N ASP A 106 -8.36 0.05 11.49
CA ASP A 106 -9.60 0.80 11.70
C ASP A 106 -10.00 1.54 10.42
N PRO A 107 -11.25 2.03 10.30
CA PRO A 107 -11.63 2.90 9.20
C PRO A 107 -10.82 4.20 9.20
N GLY A 108 -10.37 4.67 8.04
CA GLY A 108 -9.62 5.91 7.94
C GLY A 108 -8.65 5.98 6.77
N GLU A 109 -7.86 7.06 6.76
CA GLU A 109 -6.68 7.20 5.90
C GLU A 109 -5.47 6.57 6.62
N HIS A 110 -4.69 5.79 5.89
CA HIS A 110 -3.48 5.15 6.38
C HIS A 110 -2.31 5.43 5.46
N ALA A 111 -1.14 5.65 6.04
CA ALA A 111 0.13 5.77 5.33
C ALA A 111 1.12 4.76 5.91
N VAL A 112 1.65 3.90 5.04
CA VAL A 112 2.69 2.92 5.39
C VAL A 112 3.95 3.25 4.64
N SER A 113 5.07 3.36 5.34
CA SER A 113 6.38 3.57 4.74
C SER A 113 7.40 2.53 5.18
N LEU A 114 8.26 2.13 4.26
CA LEU A 114 9.51 1.43 4.58
C LEU A 114 10.55 2.48 4.96
N ARG A 115 11.04 2.42 6.19
CA ARG A 115 12.07 3.31 6.71
C ARG A 115 13.45 2.66 6.63
N LEU A 116 14.44 3.47 6.28
CA LEU A 116 15.87 3.15 6.29
C LEU A 116 16.58 4.05 7.29
N ALA A 117 17.45 3.47 8.12
CA ALA A 117 18.42 4.22 8.92
C ALA A 117 19.75 3.48 9.00
N HIS A 118 20.75 4.16 9.55
CA HIS A 118 22.03 3.55 9.89
C HIS A 118 21.87 2.41 10.89
N HIS A 119 22.61 1.32 10.67
CA HIS A 119 22.74 0.29 11.69
C HIS A 119 23.66 0.78 12.83
N TYR A 120 23.20 0.70 14.08
CA TYR A 120 23.85 1.28 15.26
C TYR A 120 25.33 0.89 15.48
N ILE A 121 25.79 -0.24 14.93
CA ILE A 121 27.18 -0.71 15.09
C ILE A 121 28.10 -0.16 13.97
N ALA A 122 27.53 0.46 12.95
CA ALA A 122 28.22 0.79 11.71
C ALA A 122 27.94 2.22 11.22
N HIS A 123 27.84 3.18 12.14
CA HIS A 123 27.71 4.63 11.82
C HIS A 123 28.82 5.17 10.89
N ASN A 124 29.92 4.43 10.74
CA ASN A 124 31.01 4.76 9.84
C ASN A 124 30.84 4.20 8.42
N TYR A 125 29.65 3.75 8.04
CA TYR A 125 29.37 3.19 6.72
C TYR A 125 28.07 3.77 6.16
N THR A 126 28.03 3.93 4.84
CA THR A 126 26.80 4.33 4.14
C THR A 126 25.77 3.20 4.23
N ALA A 127 24.62 3.49 4.84
CA ALA A 127 23.46 2.61 4.77
C ALA A 127 22.84 2.74 3.37
N THR A 128 22.58 1.62 2.71
CA THR A 128 21.95 1.63 1.38
C THR A 128 20.80 0.65 1.28
N CYS A 129 19.82 1.03 0.45
CA CYS A 129 18.70 0.20 0.04
C CYS A 129 18.55 0.32 -1.48
N ARG A 130 18.18 -0.77 -2.14
CA ARG A 130 18.00 -0.84 -3.59
C ARG A 130 16.81 -1.69 -3.97
N ASP A 131 16.16 -1.29 -5.05
CA ASP A 131 15.04 -2.00 -5.69
C ASP A 131 13.99 -2.38 -4.64
N ALA A 132 13.62 -1.38 -3.85
CA ALA A 132 12.73 -1.55 -2.71
C ALA A 132 11.28 -1.56 -3.19
N TYR A 133 10.46 -2.37 -2.54
CA TYR A 133 9.02 -2.43 -2.79
C TYR A 133 8.25 -2.45 -1.48
N LEU A 134 7.03 -1.94 -1.53
CA LEU A 134 6.04 -2.03 -0.48
C LEU A 134 4.69 -2.39 -1.10
N GLN A 135 4.14 -3.50 -0.63
CA GLN A 135 2.85 -4.05 -1.02
C GLN A 135 1.88 -3.98 0.17
N ALA A 136 0.66 -3.54 -0.09
CA ALA A 136 -0.46 -3.62 0.85
C ALA A 136 -1.59 -4.43 0.22
N LEU A 137 -1.85 -5.63 0.74
CA LEU A 137 -2.97 -6.47 0.38
C LEU A 137 -4.09 -6.27 1.40
N ILE A 138 -5.18 -5.66 0.98
CA ILE A 138 -6.32 -5.29 1.82
C ILE A 138 -7.48 -6.24 1.57
N PHE A 139 -8.00 -6.81 2.64
CA PHE A 139 -9.18 -7.66 2.63
C PHE A 139 -10.39 -6.83 3.02
N LEU A 140 -11.00 -6.18 2.03
CA LEU A 140 -12.18 -5.34 2.24
C LEU A 140 -13.37 -6.21 2.66
N PRO A 141 -14.13 -5.86 3.71
CA PRO A 141 -15.34 -6.60 4.05
C PRO A 141 -16.37 -6.48 2.91
N ASP A 142 -17.17 -7.53 2.69
CA ASP A 142 -18.20 -7.56 1.66
C ASP A 142 -19.37 -6.64 2.06
N THR A 143 -19.22 -5.35 1.78
CA THR A 143 -20.26 -4.35 2.05
C THR A 143 -21.20 -4.23 0.87
N SER A 144 -21.85 -5.32 0.48
CA SER A 144 -23.08 -5.27 -0.33
C SER A 144 -24.22 -4.48 0.34
N THR A 145 -24.05 -4.11 1.62
CA THR A 145 -25.03 -3.38 2.44
C THR A 145 -24.78 -1.88 2.59
N ASN A 146 -23.62 -1.33 2.17
CA ASN A 146 -23.32 0.11 2.31
C ASN A 146 -23.20 0.87 0.98
N ALA A 147 -23.47 0.21 -0.16
CA ALA A 147 -23.75 0.96 -1.38
C ALA A 147 -25.09 1.68 -1.18
N VAL A 148 -25.05 2.95 -0.76
CA VAL A 148 -26.19 3.85 -0.85
C VAL A 148 -26.46 4.04 -2.34
N ALA A 149 -27.26 3.14 -2.92
CA ALA A 149 -27.87 3.36 -4.21
C ALA A 149 -28.91 4.46 -4.01
N GLU A 150 -28.61 5.67 -4.49
CA GLU A 150 -29.66 6.69 -4.58
C GLU A 150 -30.82 6.12 -5.42
N PRO A 151 -32.08 6.33 -5.01
CA PRO A 151 -33.19 6.09 -5.91
C PRO A 151 -32.99 6.94 -7.18
N PRO A 152 -33.29 6.43 -8.38
CA PRO A 152 -33.08 7.17 -9.62
C PRO A 152 -33.74 8.55 -9.52
N MET A 153 -32.99 9.61 -9.85
CA MET A 153 -33.55 10.96 -9.93
C MET A 153 -34.75 10.93 -10.87
N SER A 154 -35.92 11.34 -10.35
CA SER A 154 -37.12 11.53 -11.17
C SER A 154 -36.84 12.50 -12.31
N ASP A 155 -37.12 12.11 -13.55
CA ASP A 155 -37.34 12.81 -14.86
C ASP A 155 -37.01 14.31 -15.09
N ASN A 156 -36.30 14.99 -14.20
CA ASN A 156 -35.84 16.34 -14.38
C ASN A 156 -34.42 16.29 -14.93
N GLU A 157 -34.25 16.83 -16.15
CA GLU A 157 -32.99 16.95 -16.87
C GLU A 157 -31.81 17.32 -15.94
N PRO A 158 -30.63 16.68 -16.11
CA PRO A 158 -29.47 16.98 -15.30
C PRO A 158 -29.03 18.42 -15.59
N ARG A 159 -29.40 19.35 -14.70
CA ARG A 159 -28.81 20.69 -14.68
C ARG A 159 -27.40 20.51 -14.15
N GLY A 160 -26.41 20.97 -14.91
CA GLY A 160 -24.96 20.70 -14.72
C GLY A 160 -24.31 21.13 -13.40
N ASN A 161 -25.09 21.37 -12.34
CA ASN A 161 -24.65 21.67 -10.98
C ASN A 161 -25.36 20.78 -9.91
N THR A 162 -25.87 19.60 -10.27
CA THR A 162 -26.24 18.62 -9.24
C THR A 162 -24.95 17.97 -8.74
N PRO A 163 -24.51 18.21 -7.50
CA PRO A 163 -23.37 17.49 -6.95
C PRO A 163 -23.83 16.05 -6.74
N SER A 164 -23.33 15.11 -7.55
CA SER A 164 -23.38 13.70 -7.14
C SER A 164 -22.67 13.62 -5.80
N LEU A 165 -23.41 13.24 -4.75
CA LEU A 165 -22.86 13.02 -3.42
C LEU A 165 -21.85 11.87 -3.50
N ILE A 166 -20.59 12.28 -3.64
CA ILE A 166 -19.37 11.65 -3.15
C ILE A 166 -19.68 10.44 -2.25
N SER A 167 -19.57 9.24 -2.80
CA SER A 167 -19.17 8.10 -1.97
C SER A 167 -17.66 8.15 -1.93
N SER A 168 -17.15 8.63 -0.80
CA SER A 168 -15.76 8.56 -0.35
C SER A 168 -15.36 7.10 -0.11
N GLY A 169 -15.45 6.27 -1.16
CA GLY A 169 -15.09 4.87 -1.15
C GLY A 169 -13.59 4.66 -0.90
N PRO A 170 -13.14 3.41 -0.66
CA PRO A 170 -11.73 3.13 -0.49
C PRO A 170 -10.97 3.63 -1.72
N TYR A 171 -9.89 4.35 -1.49
CA TYR A 171 -9.04 4.88 -2.54
C TYR A 171 -7.57 4.62 -2.22
N VAL A 172 -6.76 4.70 -3.26
CA VAL A 172 -5.29 4.75 -3.14
C VAL A 172 -4.81 6.12 -3.56
N ASN A 173 -3.89 6.69 -2.79
CA ASN A 173 -3.19 7.90 -3.14
C ASN A 173 -2.06 7.55 -4.12
N VAL A 174 -2.05 8.23 -5.26
CA VAL A 174 -1.13 8.01 -6.38
C VAL A 174 -0.40 9.31 -6.73
N ALA A 175 0.01 10.08 -5.70
CA ALA A 175 0.71 11.35 -5.86
C ALA A 175 1.80 11.30 -6.95
N GLY A 176 1.70 12.25 -7.88
CA GLY A 176 2.62 12.35 -9.01
C GLY A 176 2.29 11.47 -10.22
N ALA A 177 1.23 10.66 -10.18
CA ALA A 177 0.69 10.00 -11.36
C ALA A 177 -0.18 10.97 -12.19
N THR A 178 0.00 10.94 -13.51
CA THR A 178 -0.76 11.76 -14.47
C THR A 178 -1.86 10.98 -15.17
N GLU A 179 -1.76 9.64 -15.21
CA GLU A 179 -2.71 8.77 -15.86
C GLU A 179 -2.86 7.43 -15.15
N LEU A 180 -4.02 6.80 -15.31
CA LEU A 180 -4.26 5.42 -14.92
C LEU A 180 -4.51 4.60 -16.19
N VAL A 181 -3.78 3.51 -16.38
CA VAL A 181 -3.97 2.60 -17.51
C VAL A 181 -4.35 1.19 -17.03
N ASP A 182 -5.15 0.48 -17.81
CA ASP A 182 -5.40 -0.95 -17.57
C ASP A 182 -4.26 -1.84 -18.09
N ALA A 183 -4.36 -3.15 -17.85
CA ALA A 183 -3.37 -4.12 -18.29
C ALA A 183 -3.12 -4.18 -19.81
N SER A 184 -4.03 -3.66 -20.62
CA SER A 184 -3.86 -3.55 -22.08
C SER A 184 -3.14 -2.26 -22.49
N GLY A 185 -2.88 -1.35 -21.55
CA GLY A 185 -2.31 -0.03 -21.80
C GLY A 185 -3.34 1.04 -22.19
N ARG A 186 -4.64 0.74 -22.08
CA ARG A 186 -5.69 1.73 -22.34
C ARG A 186 -5.85 2.66 -21.14
N VAL A 187 -5.84 3.97 -21.41
CA VAL A 187 -6.07 5.02 -20.41
C VAL A 187 -7.51 5.00 -19.92
N ILE A 188 -7.70 5.09 -18.60
CA ILE A 188 -9.00 5.24 -17.95
C ILE A 188 -9.20 6.73 -17.65
N GLU A 189 -9.99 7.40 -18.48
CA GLU A 189 -10.23 8.85 -18.37
C GLU A 189 -10.92 9.21 -17.05
N GLY A 190 -10.47 10.30 -16.42
CA GLY A 190 -11.05 10.83 -15.18
C GLY A 190 -10.89 9.92 -13.95
N ALA A 191 -10.04 8.88 -14.02
CA ALA A 191 -9.86 7.93 -12.92
C ALA A 191 -9.04 8.48 -11.74
N ILE A 192 -8.24 9.53 -11.97
CA ILE A 192 -7.45 10.22 -10.94
C ILE A 192 -8.14 11.55 -10.62
N SER A 193 -8.51 11.74 -9.36
CA SER A 193 -9.06 13.00 -8.83
C SER A 193 -8.28 13.37 -7.58
N ASP A 194 -7.66 14.55 -7.56
CA ASP A 194 -6.85 15.04 -6.43
C ASP A 194 -5.81 14.01 -5.94
N ASP A 195 -5.04 13.43 -6.86
CA ASP A 195 -4.08 12.34 -6.60
C ASP A 195 -4.70 11.04 -6.04
N ARG A 196 -6.03 10.87 -6.12
CA ARG A 196 -6.74 9.68 -5.60
C ARG A 196 -7.34 8.86 -6.73
N VAL A 197 -7.24 7.53 -6.59
CA VAL A 197 -7.95 6.56 -7.42
C VAL A 197 -8.92 5.77 -6.55
N TYR A 198 -10.23 5.96 -6.79
CA TYR A 198 -11.29 5.29 -6.04
C TYR A 198 -11.51 3.86 -6.55
N ILE A 199 -11.34 2.88 -5.67
CA ILE A 199 -11.37 1.44 -6.01
C ILE A 199 -12.79 0.96 -6.32
N SER A 200 -13.80 1.64 -5.79
CA SER A 200 -15.21 1.39 -6.12
C SER A 200 -15.51 1.60 -7.60
N ASN A 201 -14.77 2.49 -8.27
CA ASN A 201 -15.03 2.87 -9.67
C ASN A 201 -14.27 1.98 -10.67
N LEU A 202 -13.39 1.11 -10.18
CA LEU A 202 -12.61 0.20 -11.03
C LEU A 202 -13.25 -1.18 -11.09
N PRO A 203 -13.42 -1.76 -12.30
CA PRO A 203 -13.71 -3.18 -12.46
C PRO A 203 -12.60 -4.08 -11.88
N THR A 204 -12.87 -5.38 -11.77
CA THR A 204 -11.85 -6.39 -11.50
C THR A 204 -10.78 -6.36 -12.59
N GLY A 205 -9.50 -6.34 -12.21
CA GLY A 205 -8.40 -6.17 -13.16
C GLY A 205 -7.10 -5.69 -12.56
N THR A 206 -6.11 -5.48 -13.43
CA THR A 206 -4.82 -4.87 -13.10
C THR A 206 -4.72 -3.50 -13.76
N TYR A 207 -4.28 -2.52 -12.98
CA TYR A 207 -4.15 -1.13 -13.38
C TYR A 207 -2.79 -0.58 -12.94
N PHE A 208 -2.30 0.42 -13.67
CA PHE A 208 -1.04 1.08 -13.42
C PHE A 208 -1.25 2.59 -13.42
N ALA A 209 -1.00 3.23 -12.28
CA ALA A 209 -0.91 4.68 -12.18
C ALA A 209 0.50 5.10 -12.62
N ARG A 210 0.59 5.97 -13.62
CA ARG A 210 1.85 6.31 -14.30
C ARG A 210 2.10 7.80 -14.37
N ASN A 211 3.37 8.15 -14.46
CA ASN A 211 3.86 9.46 -14.87
C ASN A 211 4.77 9.28 -16.08
N GLY A 212 4.23 9.52 -17.28
CA GLY A 212 4.88 9.15 -18.54
C GLY A 212 5.15 7.64 -18.60
N GLU A 213 6.40 7.24 -18.81
CA GLU A 213 6.78 5.82 -18.89
C GLU A 213 6.95 5.15 -17.51
N HIS A 214 6.97 5.90 -16.42
CA HIS A 214 7.22 5.38 -15.08
C HIS A 214 5.94 4.95 -14.38
N THR A 215 5.90 3.72 -13.86
CA THR A 215 4.82 3.25 -12.99
C THR A 215 5.07 3.73 -11.57
N VAL A 216 4.12 4.49 -11.04
CA VAL A 216 4.15 5.02 -9.66
C VAL A 216 3.51 4.02 -8.71
N VAL A 217 2.33 3.53 -9.08
CA VAL A 217 1.58 2.54 -8.28
C VAL A 217 0.95 1.51 -9.20
N LYS A 218 1.03 0.24 -8.81
CA LYS A 218 0.25 -0.85 -9.41
C LYS A 218 -0.92 -1.19 -8.51
N ILE A 219 -2.10 -1.32 -9.11
CA ILE A 219 -3.36 -1.63 -8.43
C ILE A 219 -3.89 -2.94 -9.01
N VAL A 220 -4.14 -3.93 -8.17
CA VAL A 220 -4.78 -5.19 -8.59
C VAL A 220 -6.04 -5.41 -7.76
N LYS A 221 -7.18 -5.55 -8.44
CA LYS A 221 -8.48 -5.89 -7.86
C LYS A 221 -8.85 -7.29 -8.32
N VAL A 222 -9.07 -8.22 -7.39
CA VAL A 222 -9.31 -9.65 -7.66
C VAL A 222 -10.65 -10.08 -7.07
N GLU A 223 -11.47 -10.79 -7.85
CA GLU A 223 -12.74 -11.41 -7.40
C GLU A 223 -12.53 -12.62 -6.48
#